data_AF-A0A7S0XIT5-F1
#
_entry.id   AF-A0A7S0XIT5-F1
#
_cell.length_a   1.000
_cell.length_b   1.000
_cell.length_c   1.000
_cell.angle_alpha   90.00
_cell.angle_beta   90.00
_cell.angle_gamma   90.00
#
_symmetry.space_group_name_H-M   'P 1'
#
loop_
_entity.id
_entity.type
_entity.pdbx_description
1 polymer ?
#
loop_
_entity_poly.entity_id
_entity_poly.type
_entity_poly.pdbx_seq_one_letter_code
_entity_poly.pdbx_strand_id
1 'polypeptide(L)'
;TTTRNMYDVYVRLLRPFGEVLTDMERVGVGLDAAHLQEMSKKAEQSLEDSMQHVKKWAVEVTGNPDAARINFGSGMQMAHLLHGKVDEVEEFEVENVEGVLEEGKTKPLKKRKIKIRGLGVPVQAVTPKGNTKLSKFEYEKLAGKAPSAAHNPKFGTALDYIGEQGCIALGVLLEANATSSLLETFMRPLQAWADELGRVHTSINLNTDTGRLSSRRPNLQNQPALEKDAFLIRKAFCAQKPQNTLIVADYGQLELRLLAHITKCESMISAFKKGGDFHSRTALTMYDKIR
;
A
#
# COMPACT_ATOMS: atom_id res chain seq x y z
N THR A 1 27.93 31.31 -10.23
CA THR A 1 27.43 32.09 -11.39
C THR A 1 25.96 32.42 -11.16
N THR A 2 25.69 33.60 -10.62
CA THR A 2 24.37 34.02 -10.12
C THR A 2 23.35 34.11 -11.26
N THR A 3 22.35 33.23 -11.27
CA THR A 3 21.09 33.42 -12.01
C THR A 3 20.42 34.69 -11.47
N ARG A 4 20.30 35.74 -12.29
CA ARG A 4 19.86 37.08 -11.84
C ARG A 4 18.37 37.31 -12.03
N ASN A 5 17.70 36.52 -12.86
CA ASN A 5 16.27 36.61 -13.11
C ASN A 5 15.67 35.25 -13.57
N MET A 6 14.34 35.21 -13.73
CA MET A 6 13.63 34.01 -14.18
C MET A 6 13.97 33.60 -15.62
N TYR A 7 14.37 34.54 -16.47
CA TYR A 7 14.84 34.23 -17.83
C TYR A 7 16.15 33.42 -17.80
N ASP A 8 17.08 33.78 -16.91
CA ASP A 8 18.32 33.02 -16.71
C ASP A 8 18.03 31.61 -16.19
N VAL A 9 17.07 31.45 -15.27
CA VAL A 9 16.63 30.14 -14.76
C VAL A 9 16.03 29.30 -15.89
N TYR A 10 15.16 29.90 -16.72
CA TYR A 10 14.57 29.21 -17.85
C TYR A 10 15.63 28.75 -18.86
N VAL A 11 16.49 29.66 -19.32
CA VAL A 11 17.48 29.37 -20.37
C VAL A 11 18.55 28.41 -19.88
N ARG A 12 19.05 28.57 -18.64
CA ARG A 12 20.19 27.81 -18.12
C ARG A 12 19.81 26.50 -17.45
N LEU A 13 18.59 26.40 -16.90
CA LEU A 13 18.15 25.23 -16.14
C LEU A 13 16.94 24.55 -16.79
N LEU A 14 15.81 25.23 -16.91
CA LEU A 14 14.55 24.56 -17.31
C LEU A 14 14.56 24.04 -18.75
N ARG A 15 15.07 24.84 -19.70
CA ARG A 15 15.15 24.45 -21.12
C ARG A 15 16.02 23.19 -21.33
N PRO A 16 17.30 23.14 -20.92
CA PRO A 16 18.10 21.92 -21.08
C PRO A 16 17.57 20.77 -20.21
N PHE A 17 16.98 21.06 -19.05
CA PHE A 17 16.37 20.02 -18.23
C PHE A 17 15.17 19.36 -18.93
N GLY A 18 14.34 20.13 -19.65
CA GLY A 18 13.23 19.58 -20.45
C GLY A 18 13.68 18.61 -21.54
N GLU A 19 14.84 18.85 -22.17
CA GLU A 19 15.45 17.92 -23.14
C GLU A 19 15.81 16.60 -22.44
N VAL A 20 16.46 16.67 -21.27
CA VAL A 20 16.80 15.48 -20.46
C VAL A 20 15.54 14.70 -20.07
N LEU A 21 14.47 15.37 -19.63
CA LEU A 21 13.23 14.70 -19.27
C LEU A 21 12.61 13.99 -20.47
N THR A 22 12.59 14.63 -21.63
CA THR A 22 12.05 14.02 -22.87
C THR A 22 12.85 12.78 -23.26
N ASP A 23 14.17 12.82 -23.11
CA ASP A 23 15.03 11.66 -23.35
C ASP A 23 14.76 10.55 -22.34
N MET A 24 14.56 10.87 -21.05
CA MET A 24 14.19 9.90 -20.02
C MET A 24 12.85 9.22 -20.32
N GLU A 25 11.83 9.96 -20.74
CA GLU A 25 10.52 9.39 -21.12
C GLU A 25 10.65 8.49 -22.35
N ARG A 26 11.35 8.96 -23.39
CA ARG A 26 11.54 8.22 -24.64
C ARG A 26 12.34 6.94 -24.42
N VAL A 27 13.39 7.00 -23.61
CA VAL A 27 14.21 5.84 -23.28
C VAL A 27 13.43 4.92 -22.37
N GLY A 28 12.82 5.38 -21.27
CA GLY A 28 12.13 4.52 -20.31
C GLY A 28 13.08 3.63 -19.49
N VAL A 29 12.55 2.63 -18.78
CA VAL A 29 13.33 1.68 -17.95
C VAL A 29 13.00 0.24 -18.32
N GLY A 30 13.99 -0.65 -18.31
CA GLY A 30 13.79 -2.08 -18.59
C GLY A 30 13.04 -2.79 -17.47
N LEU A 31 12.22 -3.76 -17.86
CA LEU A 31 11.40 -4.57 -16.97
C LEU A 31 11.56 -6.06 -17.29
N ASP A 32 11.88 -6.85 -16.27
CA ASP A 32 11.84 -8.31 -16.30
C ASP A 32 10.37 -8.76 -16.18
N ALA A 33 9.73 -8.95 -17.33
CA ALA A 33 8.34 -9.38 -17.41
C ALA A 33 8.12 -10.77 -16.82
N ALA A 34 9.09 -11.68 -16.94
CA ALA A 34 8.98 -13.04 -16.44
C ALA A 34 8.98 -13.07 -14.90
N HIS A 35 9.92 -12.34 -14.29
CA HIS A 35 9.95 -12.17 -12.83
C HIS A 35 8.66 -11.51 -12.34
N LEU A 36 8.20 -10.46 -13.00
CA LEU A 36 6.98 -9.75 -12.58
C LEU A 36 5.72 -10.63 -12.71
N GLN A 37 5.61 -11.44 -13.75
CA GLN A 37 4.52 -12.39 -13.94
C GLN A 37 4.54 -13.49 -12.86
N GLU A 38 5.72 -14.01 -12.53
CA GLU A 38 5.88 -14.99 -11.45
C GLU A 38 5.45 -14.40 -10.10
N MET A 39 5.91 -13.20 -9.78
CA MET A 39 5.54 -12.51 -8.53
C MET A 39 4.06 -12.19 -8.46
N SER A 40 3.45 -11.82 -9.60
CA SER A 40 2.00 -11.60 -9.69
C SER A 40 1.22 -12.87 -9.36
N LYS A 41 1.62 -14.01 -9.96
CA LYS A 41 0.98 -15.30 -9.67
C LYS A 41 1.12 -15.69 -8.20
N LYS A 42 2.29 -15.47 -7.59
CA LYS A 42 2.49 -15.73 -6.14
C LYS A 42 1.62 -14.84 -5.28
N ALA A 43 1.51 -13.55 -5.61
CA ALA A 43 0.67 -12.61 -4.90
C ALA A 43 -0.82 -12.95 -5.05
N GLU A 44 -1.28 -13.36 -6.23
CA GLU A 44 -2.66 -13.79 -6.46
C GLU A 44 -3.01 -15.05 -5.67
N GLN A 45 -2.10 -16.05 -5.64
CA GLN A 45 -2.28 -17.23 -4.82
C GLN A 45 -2.32 -16.89 -3.33
N SER A 46 -1.37 -16.09 -2.85
CA SER A 46 -1.33 -15.65 -1.44
C SER A 46 -2.59 -14.88 -1.06
N LEU A 47 -3.13 -14.05 -1.96
CA LEU A 47 -4.36 -13.32 -1.73
C LEU A 47 -5.56 -14.27 -1.63
N GLU A 48 -5.67 -15.25 -2.54
CA GLU A 48 -6.73 -16.25 -2.51
C GLU A 48 -6.71 -17.06 -1.20
N ASP A 49 -5.54 -17.56 -0.81
CA ASP A 49 -5.36 -18.34 0.43
C ASP A 49 -5.76 -17.53 1.67
N SER A 50 -5.29 -16.28 1.76
CA SER A 50 -5.65 -15.36 2.86
C SER A 50 -7.15 -15.07 2.89
N MET A 51 -7.77 -14.82 1.72
CA MET A 51 -9.21 -14.55 1.65
C MET A 51 -10.05 -15.78 2.01
N GLN A 52 -9.62 -16.98 1.63
CA GLN A 52 -10.28 -18.22 2.04
C GLN A 52 -10.20 -18.43 3.55
N HIS A 53 -9.04 -18.16 4.16
CA HIS A 53 -8.86 -18.22 5.60
C HIS A 53 -9.80 -17.26 6.33
N VAL A 54 -9.87 -16.00 5.91
CA VAL A 54 -10.73 -14.98 6.52
C VAL A 54 -12.22 -15.33 6.36
N LYS A 55 -12.64 -15.80 5.17
CA LYS A 55 -14.02 -16.26 4.92
C LYS A 55 -14.40 -17.43 5.83
N LYS A 56 -13.50 -18.41 5.97
CA LYS A 56 -13.72 -19.57 6.84
C LYS A 56 -13.92 -19.13 8.29
N TRP A 57 -13.04 -18.27 8.80
CA TRP A 57 -13.19 -17.69 10.13
C TRP A 57 -14.53 -16.96 10.30
N ALA A 58 -14.92 -16.13 9.34
CA ALA A 58 -16.17 -15.37 9.41
C ALA A 58 -17.42 -16.28 9.52
N VAL A 59 -17.42 -17.41 8.79
CA VAL A 59 -18.50 -18.42 8.90
C VAL A 59 -18.49 -19.08 10.28
N GLU A 60 -17.32 -19.48 10.77
CA GLU A 60 -17.19 -20.17 12.07
C GLU A 60 -17.62 -19.27 13.24
N VAL A 61 -17.18 -18.01 13.25
CA VAL A 61 -17.46 -17.09 14.37
C VAL A 61 -18.91 -16.60 14.38
N THR A 62 -19.55 -16.47 13.21
CA THR A 62 -20.95 -16.01 13.12
C THR A 62 -21.96 -17.17 13.19
N GLY A 63 -21.53 -18.40 12.90
CA GLY A 63 -22.41 -19.55 12.70
C GLY A 63 -23.31 -19.43 11.47
N ASN A 64 -23.04 -18.49 10.55
CA ASN A 64 -23.87 -18.21 9.39
C ASN A 64 -23.09 -18.44 8.07
N PRO A 65 -23.55 -19.35 7.19
CA PRO A 65 -22.94 -19.57 5.88
C PRO A 65 -22.91 -18.34 4.96
N ASP A 66 -23.81 -17.37 5.17
CA ASP A 66 -23.79 -16.11 4.43
C ASP A 66 -22.51 -15.29 4.67
N ALA A 67 -21.82 -15.51 5.80
CA ALA A 67 -20.58 -14.80 6.13
C ALA A 67 -19.44 -15.08 5.14
N ALA A 68 -19.47 -16.22 4.42
CA ALA A 68 -18.50 -16.52 3.36
C ALA A 68 -18.57 -15.54 2.17
N ARG A 69 -19.69 -14.82 2.04
CA ARG A 69 -19.99 -13.91 0.94
C ARG A 69 -19.77 -12.43 1.30
N ILE A 70 -19.25 -12.15 2.49
CA ILE A 70 -18.92 -10.80 2.91
C ILE A 70 -17.86 -10.22 1.96
N ASN A 71 -18.11 -8.99 1.52
CA ASN A 71 -17.11 -8.17 0.88
C ASN A 71 -16.23 -7.53 1.96
N PHE A 72 -15.10 -8.15 2.28
CA PHE A 72 -14.16 -7.67 3.29
C PHE A 72 -13.47 -6.33 2.93
N GLY A 73 -13.60 -5.87 1.67
CA GLY A 73 -13.22 -4.50 1.28
C GLY A 73 -14.30 -3.45 1.58
N SER A 74 -15.51 -3.87 1.93
CA SER A 74 -16.61 -2.96 2.29
C SER A 74 -16.49 -2.53 3.74
N GLY A 75 -16.15 -1.25 3.95
CA GLY A 75 -16.08 -0.66 5.29
C GLY A 75 -17.41 -0.77 6.07
N MET A 76 -18.56 -0.74 5.38
CA MET A 76 -19.87 -0.89 6.02
C MET A 76 -20.11 -2.33 6.51
N GLN A 77 -19.86 -3.32 5.66
CA GLN A 77 -20.06 -4.73 6.04
C GLN A 77 -19.09 -5.13 7.15
N MET A 78 -17.83 -4.66 7.08
CA MET A 78 -16.84 -4.90 8.14
C MET A 78 -17.17 -4.16 9.44
N ALA A 79 -17.70 -2.93 9.36
CA ALA A 79 -18.14 -2.21 10.54
C ALA A 79 -19.28 -2.93 11.24
N HIS A 80 -20.26 -3.45 10.49
CA HIS A 80 -21.34 -4.24 11.07
C HIS A 80 -20.86 -5.58 11.62
N LEU A 81 -20.07 -6.34 10.84
CA LEU A 81 -19.51 -7.62 11.29
C LEU A 81 -18.77 -7.47 12.61
N LEU A 82 -17.86 -6.49 12.73
CA LEU A 82 -17.06 -6.33 13.93
C LEU A 82 -17.84 -5.67 15.06
N HIS A 83 -18.52 -4.55 14.80
CA HIS A 83 -19.03 -3.67 15.84
C HIS A 83 -20.54 -3.74 16.07
N GLY A 84 -21.29 -4.39 15.16
CA GLY A 84 -22.72 -4.66 15.36
C GLY A 84 -22.93 -5.49 16.62
N LYS A 85 -24.09 -5.35 17.26
CA LYS A 85 -24.36 -6.10 18.50
C LYS A 85 -24.43 -7.60 18.20
N VAL A 86 -24.10 -8.43 19.19
CA VAL A 86 -24.05 -9.90 19.03
C VAL A 86 -25.38 -10.50 18.58
N ASP A 87 -26.52 -9.89 18.94
CA ASP A 87 -27.86 -10.36 18.54
C ASP A 87 -28.42 -9.63 17.31
N GLU A 88 -27.65 -8.70 16.75
CA GLU A 88 -28.06 -7.87 15.62
C GLU A 88 -27.63 -8.51 14.30
N VAL A 89 -28.62 -8.70 13.42
CA VAL A 89 -28.43 -9.21 12.07
C VAL A 89 -28.91 -8.16 11.09
N GLU A 90 -28.03 -7.74 10.19
CA GLU A 90 -28.33 -6.75 9.16
C GLU A 90 -28.21 -7.38 7.76
N GLU A 91 -29.07 -6.95 6.85
CA GLU A 91 -29.09 -7.42 5.46
C GLU A 91 -28.24 -6.51 4.56
N PHE A 92 -27.37 -7.11 3.77
CA PHE A 92 -26.56 -6.41 2.76
C PHE A 92 -26.76 -7.02 1.38
N GLU A 93 -26.66 -6.21 0.34
CA GLU A 93 -26.61 -6.71 -1.04
C GLU A 93 -25.17 -7.00 -1.47
N VAL A 94 -24.96 -8.19 -2.06
CA VAL A 94 -23.69 -8.61 -2.67
C VAL A 94 -23.91 -9.13 -4.09
N GLU A 95 -22.86 -9.17 -4.90
CA GLU A 95 -22.94 -9.74 -6.26
C GLU A 95 -23.28 -11.23 -6.21
N ASN A 96 -24.16 -11.66 -7.11
CA ASN A 96 -24.58 -13.04 -7.23
C ASN A 96 -23.68 -13.83 -8.18
N VAL A 97 -22.41 -13.98 -7.82
CA VAL A 97 -21.41 -14.70 -8.63
C VAL A 97 -21.74 -16.18 -8.83
N GLU A 98 -22.50 -16.78 -7.91
CA GLU A 98 -22.94 -18.18 -7.96
C GLU A 98 -24.19 -18.41 -8.81
N GLY A 99 -24.85 -17.35 -9.31
CA GLY A 99 -26.04 -17.48 -10.15
C GLY A 99 -27.26 -18.09 -9.43
N VAL A 100 -27.38 -17.90 -8.12
CA VAL A 100 -28.48 -18.47 -7.32
C VAL A 100 -29.81 -17.82 -7.71
N LEU A 101 -30.84 -18.65 -7.87
CA LEU A 101 -32.22 -18.21 -8.12
C LEU A 101 -32.91 -17.87 -6.79
N GLU A 102 -33.55 -16.71 -6.73
CA GLU A 102 -34.50 -16.42 -5.65
C GLU A 102 -35.81 -17.19 -5.87
N GLU A 103 -36.46 -17.60 -4.78
CA GLU A 103 -37.74 -18.31 -4.82
C GLU A 103 -38.76 -17.57 -5.69
N GLY A 104 -39.27 -18.25 -6.72
CA GLY A 104 -40.24 -17.70 -7.67
C GLY A 104 -39.65 -16.93 -8.87
N LYS A 105 -38.32 -16.82 -9.02
CA LYS A 105 -37.67 -16.18 -10.16
C LYS A 105 -37.10 -17.21 -11.14
N THR A 106 -37.25 -16.94 -12.44
CA THR A 106 -36.76 -17.82 -13.54
C THR A 106 -35.34 -17.48 -14.00
N LYS A 107 -34.79 -16.34 -13.58
CA LYS A 107 -33.41 -15.90 -13.89
C LYS A 107 -32.74 -15.35 -12.62
N PRO A 108 -31.44 -15.61 -12.42
CA PRO A 108 -30.73 -15.12 -11.26
C PRO A 108 -30.59 -13.60 -11.33
N LEU A 109 -30.84 -12.94 -10.21
CA LEU A 109 -30.58 -11.51 -10.09
C LEU A 109 -29.07 -11.27 -10.06
N LYS A 110 -28.64 -10.08 -10.53
CA LYS A 110 -27.23 -9.67 -10.47
C LYS A 110 -26.71 -9.55 -9.03
N LYS A 111 -27.60 -9.28 -8.09
CA LYS A 111 -27.32 -9.14 -6.67
C LYS A 111 -28.20 -10.09 -5.87
N ARG A 112 -27.72 -10.46 -4.69
CA ARG A 112 -28.45 -11.22 -3.69
C ARG A 112 -28.28 -10.56 -2.32
N LYS A 113 -29.23 -10.80 -1.43
CA LYS A 113 -29.11 -10.41 -0.03
C LYS A 113 -28.31 -11.43 0.76
N ILE A 114 -27.50 -10.96 1.69
CA ILE A 114 -26.82 -11.77 2.70
C ILE A 114 -27.12 -11.19 4.08
N LYS A 115 -27.16 -12.04 5.09
CA LYS A 115 -27.33 -11.64 6.49
C LYS A 115 -26.00 -11.67 7.21
N ILE A 116 -25.60 -10.56 7.81
CA ILE A 116 -24.37 -10.47 8.59
C ILE A 116 -24.75 -10.28 10.07
N ARG A 117 -24.21 -11.13 10.94
CA ARG A 117 -24.37 -11.04 12.39
C ARG A 117 -23.21 -10.24 12.98
N GLY A 118 -23.50 -9.32 13.89
CA GLY A 118 -22.47 -8.55 14.59
C GLY A 118 -21.70 -9.37 15.63
N LEU A 119 -20.46 -8.99 15.91
CA LEU A 119 -19.56 -9.65 16.87
C LEU A 119 -19.36 -8.86 18.18
N GLY A 120 -19.96 -7.67 18.30
CA GLY A 120 -19.95 -6.89 19.53
C GLY A 120 -18.60 -6.26 19.92
N VAL A 121 -17.64 -6.20 18.99
CA VAL A 121 -16.35 -5.54 19.24
C VAL A 121 -16.58 -4.03 19.47
N PRO A 122 -16.06 -3.41 20.53
CA PRO A 122 -16.29 -1.99 20.79
C PRO A 122 -15.70 -1.09 19.70
N VAL A 123 -16.46 -0.05 19.32
CA VAL A 123 -15.98 1.00 18.42
C VAL A 123 -14.92 1.83 19.13
N GLN A 124 -13.76 2.00 18.49
CA GLN A 124 -12.65 2.76 19.07
C GLN A 124 -12.51 4.17 18.51
N ALA A 125 -12.99 4.38 17.28
CA ALA A 125 -12.93 5.67 16.61
C ALA A 125 -14.09 5.81 15.63
N VAL A 126 -14.61 7.03 15.54
CA VAL A 126 -15.64 7.42 14.58
C VAL A 126 -15.11 8.54 13.70
N THR A 127 -15.60 8.60 12.47
CA THR A 127 -15.37 9.72 11.57
C THR A 127 -16.13 10.97 12.07
N PRO A 128 -15.80 12.18 11.58
CA PRO A 128 -16.57 13.40 11.91
C PRO A 128 -18.07 13.30 11.57
N LYS A 129 -18.43 12.40 10.65
CA LYS A 129 -19.83 12.11 10.26
C LYS A 129 -20.51 11.06 11.15
N GLY A 130 -19.85 10.57 12.20
CA GLY A 130 -20.39 9.58 13.14
C GLY A 130 -20.24 8.12 12.72
N ASN A 131 -19.82 7.83 11.47
CA ASN A 131 -19.61 6.46 11.02
C ASN A 131 -18.37 5.84 11.66
N THR A 132 -18.43 4.54 11.96
CA THR A 132 -17.28 3.77 12.45
C THR A 132 -16.10 3.87 11.48
N LYS A 133 -14.92 4.14 12.03
CA LYS A 133 -13.69 4.25 11.25
C LYS A 133 -12.88 2.95 11.39
N LEU A 134 -12.70 2.26 10.26
CA LEU A 134 -11.86 1.06 10.14
C LEU A 134 -10.71 1.32 9.17
N SER A 135 -9.73 2.14 9.57
CA SER A 135 -8.50 2.30 8.80
C SER A 135 -7.49 1.21 9.18
N LYS A 136 -6.36 1.17 8.46
CA LYS A 136 -5.26 0.24 8.75
C LYS A 136 -4.85 0.27 10.22
N PHE A 137 -4.81 1.46 10.83
CA PHE A 137 -4.40 1.62 12.23
C PHE A 137 -5.40 0.97 13.20
N GLU A 138 -6.71 1.13 12.98
CA GLU A 138 -7.73 0.50 13.81
C GLU A 138 -7.68 -1.03 13.68
N TYR A 139 -7.52 -1.56 12.46
CA TYR A 139 -7.31 -3.00 12.26
C TYR A 139 -6.05 -3.51 12.98
N GLU A 140 -4.91 -2.80 12.91
CA GLU A 140 -3.68 -3.18 13.61
C GLU A 140 -3.88 -3.20 15.13
N LYS A 141 -4.68 -2.29 15.68
CA LYS A 141 -5.00 -2.27 17.11
C LYS A 141 -5.94 -3.40 17.53
N LEU A 142 -6.92 -3.75 16.68
CA LEU A 142 -7.83 -4.87 16.91
C LEU A 142 -7.10 -6.22 16.82
N ALA A 143 -6.30 -6.42 15.77
CA ALA A 143 -5.57 -7.66 15.52
C ALA A 143 -4.36 -7.83 16.45
N GLY A 144 -3.65 -6.74 16.75
CA GLY A 144 -2.36 -6.78 17.45
C GLY A 144 -1.16 -6.90 16.50
N LYS A 145 0.04 -7.07 17.05
CA LYS A 145 1.28 -7.10 16.25
C LYS A 145 1.64 -8.53 15.86
N ALA A 146 1.74 -8.76 14.54
CA ALA A 146 2.15 -10.02 13.92
C ALA A 146 1.39 -11.28 14.41
N PRO A 147 0.05 -11.26 14.48
CA PRO A 147 -0.70 -12.43 14.95
C PRO A 147 -0.58 -13.65 14.00
N SER A 148 -0.27 -13.44 12.73
CA SER A 148 -0.19 -14.45 11.67
C SER A 148 1.14 -15.24 11.62
N ALA A 149 2.26 -14.67 12.09
CA ALA A 149 3.61 -15.18 11.78
C ALA A 149 4.61 -15.20 12.96
N ALA A 150 4.20 -14.86 14.18
CA ALA A 150 5.11 -14.78 15.32
C ALA A 150 5.10 -16.06 16.18
N HIS A 151 6.29 -16.48 16.64
CA HIS A 151 6.45 -17.56 17.64
C HIS A 151 5.85 -17.21 19.02
N ASN A 152 5.34 -15.98 19.20
CA ASN A 152 4.58 -15.51 20.36
C ASN A 152 3.71 -14.29 19.95
N PRO A 153 2.51 -14.50 19.40
CA PRO A 153 1.69 -13.41 18.88
C PRO A 153 1.21 -12.50 20.02
N LYS A 154 1.27 -11.18 19.80
CA LYS A 154 0.67 -10.20 20.72
C LYS A 154 -0.66 -9.75 20.15
N PHE A 155 -1.73 -10.41 20.60
CA PHE A 155 -3.09 -10.08 20.18
C PHE A 155 -3.52 -8.69 20.63
N GLY A 156 -4.40 -8.10 19.83
CA GLY A 156 -4.94 -6.77 20.05
C GLY A 156 -6.19 -6.77 20.92
N THR A 157 -6.89 -5.65 20.90
CA THR A 157 -8.07 -5.41 21.74
C THR A 157 -9.28 -6.26 21.37
N ALA A 158 -9.26 -6.93 20.21
CA ALA A 158 -10.37 -7.76 19.77
C ALA A 158 -10.34 -9.16 20.42
N LEU A 159 -9.24 -9.54 21.10
CA LEU A 159 -9.05 -10.88 21.67
C LEU A 159 -10.23 -11.32 22.55
N ASP A 160 -10.70 -10.44 23.43
CA ASP A 160 -11.79 -10.75 24.38
C ASP A 160 -13.16 -10.94 23.70
N TYR A 161 -13.28 -10.59 22.42
CA TYR A 161 -14.54 -10.59 21.66
C TYR A 161 -14.58 -11.64 20.56
N ILE A 162 -13.49 -11.77 19.80
CA ILE A 162 -13.41 -12.66 18.63
C ILE A 162 -12.33 -13.75 18.76
N GLY A 163 -11.69 -13.84 19.93
CA GLY A 163 -10.67 -14.82 20.24
C GLY A 163 -9.39 -14.67 19.42
N GLU A 164 -8.44 -15.58 19.66
CA GLU A 164 -7.15 -15.59 18.97
C GLU A 164 -7.32 -15.74 17.46
N GLN A 165 -8.21 -16.64 17.02
CA GLN A 165 -8.47 -16.87 15.60
C GLN A 165 -9.05 -15.64 14.90
N GLY A 166 -9.86 -14.83 15.60
CA GLY A 166 -10.34 -13.57 15.05
C GLY A 166 -9.24 -12.51 14.92
N CYS A 167 -8.36 -12.40 15.92
CA CYS A 167 -7.19 -11.53 15.80
C CYS A 167 -6.26 -11.97 14.66
N ILE A 168 -6.06 -13.28 14.47
CA ILE A 168 -5.29 -13.84 13.34
C ILE A 168 -5.98 -13.49 12.02
N ALA A 169 -7.29 -13.74 11.88
CA ALA A 169 -8.03 -13.43 10.67
C ALA A 169 -7.97 -11.94 10.30
N LEU A 170 -8.06 -11.04 11.29
CA LEU A 170 -7.88 -9.59 11.04
C LEU A 170 -6.45 -9.26 10.59
N GLY A 171 -5.43 -9.92 11.13
CA GLY A 171 -4.04 -9.79 10.68
C GLY A 171 -3.84 -10.28 9.25
N VAL A 172 -4.40 -11.45 8.92
CA VAL A 172 -4.39 -12.02 7.57
C VAL A 172 -5.13 -11.11 6.58
N LEU A 173 -6.24 -10.49 6.99
CA LEU A 173 -6.96 -9.51 6.17
C LEU A 173 -6.12 -8.25 5.89
N LEU A 174 -5.34 -7.77 6.87
CA LEU A 174 -4.40 -6.66 6.66
C LEU A 174 -3.32 -7.00 5.63
N GLU A 175 -2.76 -8.21 5.69
CA GLU A 175 -1.78 -8.71 4.73
C GLU A 175 -2.38 -8.90 3.33
N ALA A 176 -3.61 -9.42 3.26
CA ALA A 176 -4.37 -9.55 2.02
C ALA A 176 -4.61 -8.18 1.37
N ASN A 177 -5.02 -7.18 2.14
CA ASN A 177 -5.22 -5.81 1.65
C ASN A 177 -3.91 -5.18 1.16
N ALA A 178 -2.80 -5.42 1.85
CA ALA A 178 -1.48 -4.96 1.40
C ALA A 178 -1.07 -5.64 0.08
N THR A 179 -1.27 -6.96 -0.03
CA THR A 179 -0.97 -7.75 -1.23
C THR A 179 -1.82 -7.32 -2.42
N SER A 180 -3.13 -7.14 -2.21
CA SER A 180 -4.05 -6.62 -3.22
C SER A 180 -3.62 -5.24 -3.72
N SER A 181 -3.24 -4.33 -2.79
CA SER A 181 -2.72 -3.01 -3.16
C SER A 181 -1.44 -3.13 -4.01
N LEU A 182 -0.52 -4.04 -3.68
CA LEU A 182 0.69 -4.26 -4.47
C LEU A 182 0.38 -4.76 -5.90
N LEU A 183 -0.56 -5.70 -6.02
CA LEU A 183 -1.03 -6.23 -7.30
C LEU A 183 -1.65 -5.16 -8.18
N GLU A 184 -2.63 -4.43 -7.65
CA GLU A 184 -3.43 -3.46 -8.41
C GLU A 184 -2.68 -2.17 -8.69
N THR A 185 -1.83 -1.72 -7.76
CA THR A 185 -1.12 -0.43 -7.87
C THR A 185 0.18 -0.55 -8.66
N PHE A 186 0.86 -1.70 -8.60
CA PHE A 186 2.20 -1.86 -9.18
C PHE A 186 2.25 -2.99 -10.21
N MET A 187 1.96 -4.23 -9.82
CA MET A 187 2.28 -5.38 -10.67
C MET A 187 1.46 -5.42 -11.96
N ARG A 188 0.13 -5.26 -11.89
CA ARG A 188 -0.75 -5.26 -13.06
C ARG A 188 -0.49 -4.06 -13.97
N PRO A 189 -0.38 -2.82 -13.46
CA PRO A 189 0.02 -1.69 -14.30
C PRO A 189 1.37 -1.90 -14.98
N LEU A 190 2.42 -2.30 -14.25
CA LEU A 190 3.75 -2.46 -14.86
C LEU A 190 3.76 -3.48 -16.00
N GLN A 191 2.99 -4.57 -15.90
CA GLN A 191 2.81 -5.52 -17.00
C GLN A 191 2.07 -4.91 -18.19
N ALA A 192 1.01 -4.14 -17.95
CA ALA A 192 0.20 -3.55 -19.01
C ALA A 192 0.89 -2.38 -19.73
N TRP A 193 1.78 -1.67 -19.06
CA TRP A 193 2.48 -0.49 -19.59
C TRP A 193 3.86 -0.80 -20.22
N ALA A 194 4.31 -2.06 -20.17
CA ALA A 194 5.53 -2.46 -20.84
C ALA A 194 5.34 -2.47 -22.37
N ASP A 195 6.29 -1.91 -23.10
CA ASP A 195 6.34 -1.97 -24.56
C ASP A 195 6.80 -3.35 -25.07
N GLU A 196 6.84 -3.52 -26.40
CA GLU A 196 7.30 -4.75 -27.05
C GLU A 196 8.75 -5.13 -26.73
N LEU A 197 9.57 -4.16 -26.28
CA LEU A 197 10.96 -4.35 -25.90
C LEU A 197 11.14 -4.56 -24.39
N GLY A 198 10.05 -4.68 -23.64
CA GLY A 198 10.05 -4.83 -22.19
C GLY A 198 10.44 -3.56 -21.44
N ARG A 199 10.07 -2.39 -21.95
CA ARG A 199 10.39 -1.09 -21.35
C ARG A 199 9.14 -0.39 -20.87
N VAL A 200 9.24 0.24 -19.71
CA VAL A 200 8.17 1.06 -19.14
C VAL A 200 8.53 2.52 -19.31
N HIS A 201 7.60 3.28 -19.89
CA HIS A 201 7.74 4.70 -20.16
C HIS A 201 6.81 5.48 -19.26
N THR A 202 7.37 6.27 -18.34
CA THR A 202 6.57 7.20 -17.52
C THR A 202 6.47 8.55 -18.20
N SER A 203 5.35 9.24 -18.02
CA SER A 203 5.26 10.69 -18.25
C SER A 203 5.72 11.44 -17.00
N ILE A 204 6.60 12.42 -17.17
CA ILE A 204 7.19 13.26 -16.13
C ILE A 204 6.59 14.67 -16.26
N ASN A 205 6.05 15.20 -15.17
CA ASN A 205 5.42 16.50 -15.11
C ASN A 205 6.17 17.44 -14.17
N LEU A 206 6.49 18.63 -14.69
CA LEU A 206 7.20 19.72 -14.00
C LEU A 206 6.26 20.64 -13.19
N ASN A 207 4.95 20.58 -13.44
CA ASN A 207 3.98 21.52 -12.88
C ASN A 207 3.47 21.10 -11.50
N THR A 208 4.36 21.07 -10.50
CA THR A 208 3.96 20.92 -9.09
C THR A 208 4.24 22.21 -8.33
N ASP A 209 3.41 22.53 -7.33
CA ASP A 209 3.51 23.79 -6.56
C ASP A 209 4.86 23.96 -5.85
N THR A 210 5.53 22.86 -5.53
CA THR A 210 6.84 22.85 -4.84
C THR A 210 8.02 22.85 -5.80
N GLY A 211 7.78 22.74 -7.12
CA GLY A 211 8.83 22.57 -8.13
C GLY A 211 9.40 21.15 -8.22
N ARG A 212 8.82 20.17 -7.51
CA ARG A 212 9.17 18.74 -7.68
C ARG A 212 8.67 18.20 -9.01
N LEU A 213 9.35 17.17 -9.52
CA LEU A 213 8.81 16.35 -10.59
C LEU A 213 7.69 15.44 -10.06
N SER A 214 6.69 15.20 -10.90
CA SER A 214 5.68 14.15 -10.68
C SER A 214 5.70 13.16 -11.84
N SER A 215 5.36 11.90 -11.58
CA SER A 215 5.34 10.82 -12.57
C SER A 215 3.94 10.20 -12.69
N ARG A 216 3.51 9.88 -13.92
CA ARG A 216 2.23 9.23 -14.21
C ARG A 216 2.30 8.35 -15.46
N ARG A 217 1.36 7.41 -15.55
CA ARG A 217 1.14 6.51 -16.71
C ARG A 217 2.40 5.72 -17.13
N PRO A 218 2.94 4.82 -16.27
CA PRO A 218 2.61 4.60 -14.86
C PRO A 218 3.43 5.51 -13.93
N ASN A 219 3.06 5.58 -12.65
CA ASN A 219 3.84 6.35 -11.67
C ASN A 219 5.06 5.53 -11.21
N LEU A 220 6.26 5.92 -11.66
CA LEU A 220 7.53 5.27 -11.33
C LEU A 220 8.26 5.92 -10.13
N GLN A 221 7.72 7.00 -9.55
CA GLN A 221 8.29 7.61 -8.34
C GLN A 221 7.80 6.93 -7.06
N ASN A 222 6.56 6.44 -7.05
CA ASN A 222 5.92 5.88 -5.86
C ASN A 222 6.06 4.35 -5.76
N GLN A 223 7.23 3.80 -6.10
CA GLN A 223 7.46 2.35 -5.98
C GLN A 223 7.45 1.91 -4.51
N PRO A 224 6.93 0.71 -4.20
CA PRO A 224 6.80 0.22 -2.82
C PRO A 224 8.14 0.37 -2.08
N ALA A 225 8.11 0.85 -0.83
CA ALA A 225 9.31 0.96 -0.03
C ALA A 225 9.94 -0.43 0.18
N LEU A 226 11.27 -0.50 0.32
CA LEU A 226 11.99 -1.78 0.37
C LEU A 226 11.45 -2.71 1.47
N GLU A 227 11.13 -2.15 2.64
CA GLU A 227 10.58 -2.88 3.78
C GLU A 227 9.12 -3.34 3.59
N LYS A 228 8.44 -2.85 2.56
CA LYS A 228 7.04 -3.20 2.22
C LYS A 228 6.92 -3.94 0.89
N ASP A 229 8.03 -4.14 0.18
CA ASP A 229 8.06 -4.81 -1.11
C ASP A 229 8.12 -6.33 -0.94
N ALA A 230 7.05 -6.90 -0.39
CA ALA A 230 6.95 -8.31 -0.01
C ALA A 230 7.21 -9.29 -1.17
N PHE A 231 6.98 -8.84 -2.40
CA PHE A 231 7.14 -9.63 -3.63
C PHE A 231 8.30 -9.16 -4.49
N LEU A 232 9.20 -8.32 -3.96
CA LEU A 232 10.41 -7.87 -4.67
C LEU A 232 10.09 -7.27 -6.06
N ILE A 233 9.04 -6.47 -6.16
CA ILE A 233 8.62 -5.78 -7.38
C ILE A 233 9.76 -4.92 -7.92
N ARG A 234 10.54 -4.28 -7.04
CA ARG A 234 11.68 -3.46 -7.47
C ARG A 234 12.75 -4.25 -8.22
N LYS A 235 12.88 -5.56 -7.97
CA LYS A 235 13.81 -6.42 -8.72
C LYS A 235 13.37 -6.65 -10.16
N ALA A 236 12.12 -6.37 -10.50
CA ALA A 236 11.67 -6.41 -11.89
C ALA A 236 12.33 -5.31 -12.74
N PHE A 237 12.77 -4.19 -12.16
CA PHE A 237 13.46 -3.15 -12.92
C PHE A 237 14.90 -3.59 -13.21
N CYS A 238 15.25 -3.67 -14.49
CA CYS A 238 16.53 -4.20 -14.94
C CYS A 238 17.20 -3.33 -15.99
N ALA A 239 18.51 -3.50 -16.13
CA ALA A 239 19.24 -2.96 -17.26
C ALA A 239 18.95 -3.83 -18.49
N GLN A 240 18.53 -3.21 -19.59
CA GLN A 240 18.07 -3.97 -20.77
C GLN A 240 19.21 -4.72 -21.48
N LYS A 241 20.42 -4.13 -21.50
CA LYS A 241 21.59 -4.77 -22.12
C LYS A 241 22.35 -5.55 -21.05
N PRO A 242 22.79 -6.80 -21.31
CA PRO A 242 23.53 -7.60 -20.33
C PRO A 242 24.83 -6.93 -19.83
N GLN A 243 25.41 -6.02 -20.60
CA GLN A 243 26.64 -5.29 -20.24
C GLN A 243 26.38 -4.04 -19.40
N ASN A 244 25.11 -3.65 -19.22
CA ASN A 244 24.74 -2.45 -18.49
C ASN A 244 24.36 -2.79 -17.05
N THR A 245 24.57 -1.83 -16.16
CA THR A 245 24.15 -1.88 -14.75
C THR A 245 23.35 -0.63 -14.43
N LEU A 246 22.33 -0.77 -13.58
CA LEU A 246 21.60 0.37 -13.03
C LEU A 246 22.40 1.00 -11.89
N ILE A 247 22.58 2.32 -11.95
CA ILE A 247 23.20 3.10 -10.88
C ILE A 247 22.10 3.89 -10.19
N VAL A 248 21.97 3.71 -8.88
CA VAL A 248 21.05 4.46 -8.04
C VAL A 248 21.86 5.45 -7.22
N ALA A 249 21.50 6.73 -7.30
CA ALA A 249 22.09 7.80 -6.51
C ALA A 249 20.99 8.56 -5.79
N ASP A 250 21.13 8.71 -4.47
CA ASP A 250 20.22 9.47 -3.63
C ASP A 250 21.02 10.45 -2.76
N TYR A 251 20.49 11.65 -2.57
CA TYR A 251 21.11 12.66 -1.74
C TYR A 251 20.84 12.37 -0.27
N GLY A 252 21.87 11.96 0.47
CA GLY A 252 21.77 11.78 1.92
C GLY A 252 21.33 13.06 2.63
N GLN A 253 20.12 13.07 3.18
CA GLN A 253 19.56 14.15 4.00
C GLN A 253 19.47 15.51 3.28
N LEU A 254 19.13 15.50 1.99
CA LEU A 254 19.09 16.71 1.16
C LEU A 254 18.33 17.87 1.81
N GLU A 255 17.11 17.63 2.29
CA GLU A 255 16.25 18.68 2.85
C GLU A 255 16.86 19.32 4.10
N LEU A 256 17.47 18.53 4.98
CA LEU A 256 18.16 19.05 6.17
C LEU A 256 19.43 19.83 5.81
N ARG A 257 20.14 19.42 4.76
CA ARG A 257 21.29 20.15 4.23
C ARG A 257 20.87 21.49 3.62
N LEU A 258 19.77 21.51 2.85
CA LEU A 258 19.18 22.74 2.32
C LEU A 258 18.74 23.66 3.45
N LEU A 259 18.08 23.12 4.48
CA LEU A 259 17.68 23.88 5.66
C LEU A 259 18.90 24.50 6.36
N ALA A 260 19.95 23.73 6.62
CA ALA A 260 21.19 24.22 7.22
C ALA A 260 21.83 25.34 6.40
N HIS A 261 21.82 25.21 5.07
CA HIS A 261 22.36 26.22 4.16
C HIS A 261 21.51 27.51 4.15
N ILE A 262 20.19 27.40 4.01
CA ILE A 262 19.26 28.52 3.93
C ILE A 262 19.23 29.30 5.25
N THR A 263 19.18 28.59 6.38
CA THR A 263 19.16 29.20 7.72
C THR A 263 20.53 29.67 8.19
N LYS A 264 21.61 29.26 7.50
CA LYS A 264 23.01 29.46 7.91
C LYS A 264 23.29 28.95 9.33
N CYS A 265 22.61 27.89 9.76
CA CYS A 265 22.78 27.33 11.09
C CYS A 265 24.17 26.67 11.23
N GLU A 266 25.10 27.34 11.91
CA GLU A 266 26.49 26.88 12.04
C GLU A 266 26.60 25.51 12.71
N SER A 267 25.76 25.22 13.70
CA SER A 267 25.75 23.93 14.39
C SER A 267 25.35 22.79 13.45
N MET A 268 24.33 22.99 12.60
CA MET A 268 23.93 22.00 11.59
C MET A 268 24.98 21.85 10.50
N ILE A 269 25.53 22.96 9.99
CA ILE A 269 26.59 22.94 8.97
C ILE A 269 27.82 22.19 9.49
N SER A 270 28.25 22.49 10.72
CA SER A 270 29.38 21.83 11.37
C SER A 270 29.11 20.33 11.57
N ALA A 271 27.90 19.96 11.99
CA ALA A 271 27.49 18.56 12.13
C ALA A 271 27.58 17.81 10.79
N PHE A 272 27.04 18.38 9.71
CA PHE A 272 27.14 17.76 8.37
C PHE A 272 28.58 17.66 7.86
N LYS A 273 29.43 18.66 8.10
CA LYS A 273 30.86 18.63 7.73
C LYS A 273 31.62 17.53 8.46
N LYS A 274 31.21 17.20 9.68
CA LYS A 274 31.79 16.10 10.49
C LYS A 274 31.22 14.72 10.14
N GLY A 275 30.39 14.61 9.10
CA GLY A 275 29.74 13.35 8.70
C GLY A 275 28.56 12.96 9.61
N GLY A 276 28.01 13.91 10.38
CA GLY A 276 26.88 13.63 11.27
C GLY A 276 25.61 13.27 10.51
N ASP A 277 24.95 12.20 10.98
CA ASP A 277 23.64 11.75 10.51
C ASP A 277 22.56 12.12 11.54
N PHE A 278 21.68 13.05 11.16
CA PHE A 278 20.58 13.47 12.02
C PHE A 278 19.48 12.43 12.16
N HIS A 279 19.26 11.55 11.18
CA HIS A 279 18.29 10.46 11.28
C HIS A 279 18.72 9.44 12.33
N SER A 280 20.00 9.03 12.31
CA SER A 280 20.55 8.13 13.34
C SER A 280 20.49 8.76 14.73
N ARG A 281 20.79 10.06 14.85
CA ARG A 281 20.71 10.78 16.14
C ARG A 281 19.29 10.84 16.70
N THR A 282 18.30 11.14 15.85
CA THR A 282 16.90 11.14 16.28
C THR A 282 16.44 9.73 16.65
N ALA A 283 16.86 8.70 15.89
CA ALA A 283 16.56 7.31 16.23
C ALA A 283 17.10 6.92 17.62
N LEU A 284 18.33 7.33 17.95
CA LEU A 284 18.92 7.11 19.28
C LEU A 284 18.12 7.77 20.41
N THR A 285 17.48 8.90 20.16
CA THR A 285 16.65 9.58 21.17
C THR A 285 15.24 9.00 21.28
N MET A 286 14.75 8.33 20.23
CA MET A 286 13.40 7.76 20.21
C MET A 286 13.32 6.34 20.76
N TYR A 287 14.43 5.59 20.74
CA TYR A 287 14.46 4.19 21.14
C TYR A 287 15.55 3.95 22.19
N ASP A 288 15.19 3.33 23.31
CA ASP A 288 16.14 2.95 24.36
C ASP A 288 17.21 1.95 23.88
N LYS A 289 16.93 1.22 22.80
CA LYS A 289 17.85 0.27 22.15
C LYS A 289 17.67 0.33 20.64
N ILE A 290 18.73 0.63 19.90
CA ILE A 290 18.80 0.41 18.46
C ILE A 290 19.28 -1.03 18.24
N ARG A 291 18.49 -1.82 17.49
CA ARG A 291 18.86 -3.16 17.05
C ARG A 291 19.61 -3.10 15.73
#